data_AF-A0A6I7YL97-F1
#
_entry.id   AF-A0A6I7YL97-F1
#
_cell.length_a   1.000
_cell.length_b   1.000
_cell.length_c   1.000
_cell.angle_alpha   90.00
_cell.angle_beta   90.00
_cell.angle_gamma   90.00
#
_symmetry.space_group_name_H-M   'P 1'
#
loop_
_entity.id
_entity.type
_entity.pdbx_description
1 polymer ?
#
loop_
_entity_poly.entity_id
_entity_poly.type
_entity_poly.pdbx_seq_one_letter_code
_entity_poly.pdbx_strand_id
1 'polypeptide(L)'
;MPMHPLTADGGEVTVLRSLAAYSYGAWDVSWPDSVPEEQQPDPGEGRQFGYFADFNRTPGRMGRRFVRNDVSITAAEYINGELVPHSGVSDVEDVLDSAENRTSGEAYLEREIPDGGLGGMVPYLDFGVDDIVPVSFWGKLMFLPVTEIRLVSSVGDSKNYVVHVGGSLLADIEARNKDYNEMARLIAQERRERTKSVNSVERSASRAQSTADRVRTDFDELAKRVERDAQALAIEIDGLVTSADFKEYDGELQERLWGEQGEFNRITADSLSKQEQINKQRSQFEAQQKLINDQQKEINRQQGVVSAQNQQILGVIQENLRLQSIVTSGMPRIVHIDTGKSNLWTSSSGAVSTGDAFGSVVFNSGGLNPRGSTTFTAKPGWVGTVLMLAVSDNGSSDVTSAAITESNRTHTSVAGGLYGNYKSATVFIFPASKES
;
A
#
# COMPACT_ATOMS: atom_id res chain seq x y z
N MET A 1 -24.61 -25.55 -9.79
CA MET A 1 -25.65 -25.69 -10.83
C MET A 1 -24.97 -25.58 -12.19
N PRO A 2 -25.45 -26.24 -13.26
CA PRO A 2 -24.90 -26.02 -14.59
C PRO A 2 -25.15 -24.56 -14.99
N MET A 3 -24.09 -23.78 -15.20
CA MET A 3 -24.19 -22.42 -15.74
C MET A 3 -24.66 -22.48 -17.19
N HIS A 4 -25.85 -21.94 -17.48
CA HIS A 4 -26.33 -21.77 -18.85
C HIS A 4 -25.65 -20.57 -19.51
N PRO A 5 -24.97 -20.72 -20.66
CA PRO A 5 -24.23 -19.62 -21.25
C PRO A 5 -25.14 -18.49 -21.72
N LEU A 6 -24.67 -17.24 -21.60
CA LEU A 6 -25.34 -16.08 -22.17
C LEU A 6 -25.34 -16.21 -23.71
N THR A 7 -26.48 -16.01 -24.35
CA THR A 7 -26.64 -16.15 -25.81
C THR A 7 -26.56 -14.77 -26.48
N ALA A 8 -25.60 -14.62 -27.39
CA ALA A 8 -25.44 -13.40 -28.18
C ALA A 8 -25.96 -13.63 -29.61
N ASP A 9 -27.20 -13.20 -29.89
CA ASP A 9 -27.78 -13.21 -31.23
C ASP A 9 -27.44 -11.91 -31.96
N GLY A 10 -26.55 -12.00 -32.97
CA GLY A 10 -26.07 -10.88 -33.78
C GLY A 10 -24.95 -10.04 -33.13
N GLY A 11 -24.17 -9.33 -33.95
CA GLY A 11 -23.04 -8.47 -33.53
C GLY A 11 -21.93 -8.36 -34.59
N GLU A 12 -21.11 -7.32 -34.53
CA GLU A 12 -19.88 -7.20 -35.32
C GLU A 12 -18.75 -7.92 -34.58
N VAL A 13 -18.18 -8.96 -35.17
CA VAL A 13 -17.05 -9.69 -34.60
C VAL A 13 -15.80 -9.29 -35.35
N THR A 14 -14.89 -8.62 -34.65
CA THR A 14 -13.52 -8.48 -35.15
C THR A 14 -12.71 -9.67 -34.64
N VAL A 15 -12.68 -10.73 -35.45
CA VAL A 15 -11.82 -11.88 -35.16
C VAL A 15 -10.37 -11.47 -35.46
N LEU A 16 -9.56 -11.25 -34.42
CA LEU A 16 -8.12 -11.16 -34.61
C LEU A 16 -7.62 -12.57 -34.88
N ARG A 17 -7.12 -12.79 -36.09
CA ARG A 17 -6.57 -14.09 -36.48
C ARG A 17 -5.35 -14.39 -35.60
N SER A 18 -5.35 -15.54 -34.93
CA SER A 18 -4.17 -16.12 -34.29
C SER A 18 -2.98 -16.08 -35.27
N LEU A 19 -1.96 -15.29 -34.90
CA LEU A 19 -0.78 -15.09 -35.73
C LEU A 19 0.32 -16.10 -35.43
N ALA A 20 0.23 -16.89 -34.37
CA ALA A 20 1.30 -17.78 -33.92
C ALA A 20 0.74 -19.03 -33.25
N ALA A 21 1.55 -20.09 -33.17
CA ALA A 21 1.26 -21.32 -32.44
C ALA A 21 2.36 -21.65 -31.42
N TYR A 22 3.52 -21.03 -31.55
CA TYR A 22 4.72 -21.33 -30.78
C TYR A 22 5.41 -20.02 -30.38
N SER A 23 5.96 -19.97 -29.16
CA SER A 23 6.87 -18.91 -28.71
C SER A 23 8.28 -19.47 -28.56
N TYR A 24 9.27 -18.69 -28.96
CA TYR A 24 10.68 -18.99 -28.71
C TYR A 24 11.42 -17.73 -28.31
N GLY A 25 12.55 -17.85 -27.65
CA GLY A 25 13.36 -16.70 -27.30
C GLY A 25 14.61 -17.08 -26.54
N ALA A 26 15.40 -16.07 -26.17
CA ALA A 26 16.56 -16.24 -25.32
C ALA A 26 16.20 -16.01 -23.85
N TRP A 27 16.86 -16.74 -22.95
CA TRP A 27 16.93 -16.40 -21.53
C TRP A 27 18.11 -15.47 -21.31
N ASP A 28 17.83 -14.28 -20.79
CA ASP A 28 18.83 -13.37 -20.26
C ASP A 28 18.87 -13.52 -18.74
N VAL A 29 19.87 -14.23 -18.22
CA VAL A 29 19.98 -14.52 -16.79
C VAL A 29 21.08 -13.66 -16.18
N SER A 30 20.66 -12.74 -15.31
CA SER A 30 21.58 -11.99 -14.45
C SER A 30 21.83 -12.75 -13.16
N TRP A 31 23.09 -13.10 -12.93
CA TRP A 31 23.53 -13.81 -11.72
C TRP A 31 24.04 -12.81 -10.68
N PRO A 32 23.63 -12.95 -9.41
CA PRO A 32 24.18 -12.12 -8.34
C PRO A 32 25.64 -12.50 -8.05
N ASP A 33 26.43 -11.54 -7.57
CA ASP A 33 27.87 -11.69 -7.25
C ASP A 33 28.18 -12.81 -6.25
N SER A 34 27.16 -13.28 -5.51
CA SER A 34 27.28 -14.39 -4.56
C SER A 34 27.36 -15.77 -5.22
N VAL A 35 27.03 -15.88 -6.52
CA VAL A 35 27.12 -17.13 -7.29
C VAL A 35 28.44 -17.15 -8.05
N PRO A 36 29.37 -18.08 -7.74
CA PRO A 36 30.64 -18.19 -8.44
C PRO A 36 30.45 -18.40 -9.95
N GLU A 37 31.23 -17.72 -10.78
CA GLU A 37 31.19 -17.85 -12.24
C GLU A 37 31.34 -19.31 -12.72
N GLU A 38 32.13 -20.11 -11.99
CA GLU A 38 32.35 -21.54 -12.28
C GLU A 38 31.08 -22.42 -12.13
N GLN A 39 30.08 -21.96 -11.39
CA GLN A 39 28.80 -22.65 -11.20
C GLN A 39 27.71 -22.11 -12.12
N GLN A 40 27.97 -21.01 -12.83
CA GLN A 40 27.03 -20.45 -13.79
C GLN A 40 27.04 -21.34 -15.04
N PRO A 41 25.87 -21.79 -15.52
CA PRO A 41 25.79 -22.51 -16.79
C PRO A 41 26.35 -21.62 -17.91
N ASP A 42 27.36 -22.09 -18.64
CA ASP A 42 27.89 -21.40 -19.82
C ASP A 42 27.31 -22.04 -21.10
N PRO A 43 26.59 -21.28 -21.95
CA PRO A 43 26.10 -21.79 -23.22
C PRO A 43 27.22 -22.02 -24.26
N GLY A 44 28.44 -21.51 -23.98
CA GLY A 44 29.60 -21.55 -24.85
C GLY A 44 29.73 -20.32 -25.75
N GLU A 45 30.91 -20.13 -26.35
CA GLU A 45 31.24 -18.94 -27.13
C GLU A 45 30.25 -18.69 -28.29
N GLY A 46 29.64 -17.50 -28.30
CA GLY A 46 28.68 -17.06 -29.32
C GLY A 46 27.29 -17.72 -29.23
N ARG A 47 26.98 -18.41 -28.12
CA ARG A 47 25.69 -19.10 -27.91
C ARG A 47 24.93 -18.47 -26.74
N GLN A 48 23.62 -18.65 -26.76
CA GLN A 48 22.70 -18.18 -25.72
C GLN A 48 21.77 -19.31 -25.32
N PHE A 49 21.33 -19.33 -24.06
CA PHE A 49 20.26 -20.23 -23.65
C PHE A 49 18.97 -19.77 -24.30
N GLY A 50 18.28 -20.68 -24.97
CA GLY A 50 16.98 -20.42 -25.57
C GLY A 50 15.88 -21.26 -24.93
N TYR A 51 14.63 -20.82 -25.09
CA TYR A 51 13.46 -21.65 -24.82
C TYR A 51 12.60 -21.81 -26.06
N PHE A 52 11.77 -22.84 -25.99
CA PHE A 52 10.69 -23.11 -26.92
C PHE A 52 9.45 -23.51 -26.11
N ALA A 53 8.36 -22.80 -26.30
CA ALA A 53 7.07 -23.06 -25.66
C ALA A 53 6.03 -23.48 -26.70
N ASP A 54 5.41 -24.65 -26.46
CA ASP A 54 4.28 -25.17 -27.21
C ASP A 54 3.01 -25.05 -26.36
N PHE A 55 2.06 -24.24 -26.82
CA PHE A 55 0.83 -23.91 -26.08
C PHE A 55 -0.29 -24.96 -26.30
N ASN A 56 0.05 -26.22 -26.62
CA ASN A 56 -0.84 -27.38 -26.72
C ASN A 56 -2.12 -27.18 -27.58
N ARG A 57 -2.02 -26.34 -28.62
CA ARG A 57 -3.07 -26.16 -29.63
C ARG A 57 -2.58 -26.75 -30.93
N THR A 58 -3.32 -27.65 -31.56
CA THR A 58 -2.93 -28.16 -32.89
C THR A 58 -3.13 -27.06 -33.93
N PRO A 59 -2.07 -26.37 -34.41
CA PRO A 59 -2.27 -25.32 -35.39
C PRO A 59 -2.73 -25.95 -36.71
N GLY A 60 -3.67 -25.27 -37.38
CA GLY A 60 -3.99 -25.62 -38.77
C GLY A 60 -2.73 -25.58 -39.65
N ARG A 61 -2.75 -26.25 -40.81
CA ARG A 61 -1.58 -26.33 -41.73
C ARG A 61 -0.93 -24.98 -42.07
N MET A 62 -1.71 -23.90 -42.02
CA MET A 62 -1.27 -22.51 -42.31
C MET A 62 -1.03 -21.65 -41.05
N GLY A 63 -1.20 -22.20 -39.83
CA GLY A 63 -1.10 -21.50 -38.54
C GLY A 63 0.18 -21.78 -37.76
N ARG A 64 1.11 -22.58 -38.30
CA ARG A 64 2.44 -22.82 -37.72
C ARG A 64 3.30 -21.58 -37.90
N ARG A 65 3.17 -20.63 -36.98
CA ARG A 65 3.97 -19.40 -36.94
C ARG A 65 4.62 -19.28 -35.57
N PHE A 66 5.85 -18.78 -35.56
CA PHE A 66 6.66 -18.62 -34.35
C PHE A 66 6.74 -17.14 -34.02
N VAL A 67 6.59 -16.81 -32.74
CA VAL A 67 6.83 -15.45 -32.22
C VAL A 67 8.07 -15.51 -31.35
N ARG A 68 8.95 -14.52 -31.52
CA ARG A 68 10.11 -14.36 -30.67
C ARG A 68 9.75 -13.49 -29.46
N ASN A 69 9.97 -13.99 -28.25
CA ASN A 69 9.89 -13.22 -27.01
C ASN A 69 11.09 -13.57 -26.13
N ASP A 70 12.01 -12.65 -25.89
CA ASP A 70 13.13 -12.90 -24.99
C ASP A 70 12.67 -12.65 -23.53
N VAL A 71 13.21 -13.42 -22.58
CA VAL A 71 12.83 -13.41 -21.15
C VAL A 71 14.02 -13.05 -20.28
N SER A 72 13.79 -12.32 -19.20
CA SER A 72 14.81 -11.91 -18.24
C SER A 72 14.60 -12.56 -16.86
N ILE A 73 15.68 -13.15 -16.34
CA ILE A 73 15.72 -13.70 -14.99
C ILE A 73 16.82 -12.99 -14.20
N THR A 74 16.47 -12.56 -13.00
CA THR A 74 17.43 -12.21 -11.96
C THR A 74 17.48 -13.35 -10.96
N ALA A 75 18.59 -14.09 -10.92
CA ALA A 75 18.71 -15.23 -10.03
C ALA A 75 18.67 -14.79 -8.55
N ALA A 76 18.11 -15.65 -7.70
CA ALA A 76 18.01 -15.36 -6.28
C ALA A 76 19.39 -15.36 -5.60
N GLU A 77 19.64 -14.34 -4.80
CA GLU A 77 20.81 -14.23 -3.95
C GLU A 77 20.66 -15.15 -2.72
N TYR A 78 21.72 -15.91 -2.42
CA TYR A 78 21.86 -16.71 -1.22
C TYR A 78 23.04 -16.20 -0.40
N ILE A 79 22.82 -15.97 0.89
CA ILE A 79 23.88 -15.59 1.84
C ILE A 79 23.95 -16.70 2.90
N ASN A 80 25.11 -17.33 3.05
CA ASN A 80 25.34 -18.43 4.02
C ASN A 80 24.37 -19.62 3.87
N GLY A 81 23.91 -19.91 2.64
CA GLY A 81 22.95 -20.98 2.36
C GLY A 81 21.49 -20.61 2.66
N GLU A 82 21.23 -19.40 3.17
CA GLU A 82 19.87 -18.89 3.34
C GLU A 82 19.47 -18.02 2.14
N LEU A 83 18.26 -18.28 1.62
CA LEU A 83 17.65 -17.48 0.55
C LEU A 83 17.41 -16.06 1.06
N VAL A 84 18.00 -15.06 0.42
CA VAL A 84 17.66 -13.66 0.71
C VAL A 84 16.22 -13.44 0.24
N PRO A 85 15.29 -13.04 1.13
CA PRO A 85 13.89 -12.91 0.74
C PRO A 85 13.73 -11.93 -0.43
N HIS A 86 12.96 -12.36 -1.45
CA HIS A 86 12.61 -11.58 -2.65
C HIS A 86 13.78 -11.24 -3.60
N SER A 87 14.95 -11.88 -3.46
CA SER A 87 16.15 -11.60 -4.29
C SER A 87 16.03 -12.08 -5.74
N GLY A 88 15.32 -13.18 -5.99
CA GLY A 88 15.09 -13.71 -7.33
C GLY A 88 13.85 -13.11 -7.98
N VAL A 89 13.95 -12.78 -9.26
CA VAL A 89 12.85 -12.28 -10.08
C VAL A 89 12.89 -12.97 -11.45
N SER A 90 11.73 -13.30 -11.99
CA SER A 90 11.58 -13.90 -13.31
C SER A 90 10.37 -13.26 -13.98
N ASP A 91 10.53 -12.77 -15.21
CA ASP A 91 9.41 -12.28 -16.04
C ASP A 91 8.83 -13.37 -16.97
N VAL A 92 9.32 -14.60 -16.82
CA VAL A 92 9.09 -15.70 -17.77
C VAL A 92 7.62 -16.07 -17.85
N GLU A 93 6.95 -16.21 -16.70
CA GLU A 93 5.51 -16.52 -16.66
C GLU A 93 4.70 -15.39 -17.30
N ASP A 94 5.01 -14.12 -16.98
CA ASP A 94 4.33 -12.96 -17.55
C ASP A 94 4.47 -12.91 -19.09
N VAL A 95 5.66 -13.22 -19.60
CA VAL A 95 5.97 -13.22 -21.04
C VAL A 95 5.32 -14.41 -21.74
N LEU A 96 5.33 -15.59 -21.12
CA LEU A 96 4.70 -16.79 -21.66
C LEU A 96 3.18 -16.66 -21.70
N ASP A 97 2.55 -16.13 -20.65
CA ASP A 97 1.11 -15.86 -20.59
C ASP A 97 0.71 -14.82 -21.65
N SER A 98 1.44 -13.71 -21.74
CA SER A 98 1.24 -12.69 -22.79
C SER A 98 1.42 -13.29 -24.20
N ALA A 99 2.38 -14.19 -24.37
CA ALA A 99 2.63 -14.87 -25.64
C ALA A 99 1.51 -15.86 -25.98
N GLU A 100 1.01 -16.61 -25.00
CA GLU A 100 -0.13 -17.51 -25.14
C GLU A 100 -1.39 -16.73 -25.56
N ASN A 101 -1.69 -15.62 -24.87
CA ASN A 101 -2.86 -14.80 -25.17
C ASN A 101 -2.80 -14.19 -26.58
N ARG A 102 -1.65 -13.67 -27.01
CA ARG A 102 -1.45 -13.19 -28.40
C ARG A 102 -1.57 -14.30 -29.44
N THR A 103 -1.05 -15.48 -29.11
CA THR A 103 -1.09 -16.69 -29.95
C THR A 103 -2.51 -17.24 -30.04
N SER A 104 -3.32 -17.05 -29.00
CA SER A 104 -4.67 -17.60 -28.90
C SER A 104 -5.63 -17.08 -29.96
N GLY A 105 -5.32 -15.93 -30.58
CA GLY A 105 -6.20 -15.24 -31.53
C GLY A 105 -7.45 -14.78 -30.80
N GLU A 106 -7.30 -13.73 -29.99
CA GLU A 106 -8.44 -13.17 -29.25
C GLU A 106 -9.49 -12.65 -30.24
N ALA A 107 -10.70 -13.19 -30.14
CA ALA A 107 -11.84 -12.59 -30.80
C ALA A 107 -12.24 -11.35 -29.98
N TYR A 108 -12.10 -10.16 -30.58
CA TYR A 108 -12.67 -8.95 -30.01
C TYR A 108 -14.18 -9.07 -30.18
N LEU A 109 -14.87 -9.46 -29.11
CA LEU A 109 -16.31 -9.44 -29.02
C LEU A 109 -16.70 -8.41 -27.97
N GLU A 110 -17.18 -7.26 -28.44
CA GLU A 110 -17.88 -6.31 -27.61
C GLU A 110 -19.37 -6.47 -27.91
N ARG A 111 -20.16 -6.86 -26.91
CA ARG A 111 -21.58 -7.06 -27.11
C ARG A 111 -22.39 -6.63 -25.90
N GLU A 112 -23.48 -5.96 -26.23
CA GLU A 112 -24.59 -5.71 -25.33
C GLU A 112 -25.58 -6.88 -25.46
N ILE A 113 -25.69 -7.71 -24.41
CA ILE A 113 -26.60 -8.85 -24.31
C ILE A 113 -27.91 -8.39 -23.68
N PRO A 114 -29.04 -8.42 -24.40
CA PRO A 114 -30.34 -8.09 -23.84
C PRO A 114 -30.85 -9.22 -22.93
N ASP A 115 -31.83 -8.91 -22.09
CA ASP A 115 -32.43 -9.84 -21.10
C ASP A 115 -32.79 -11.23 -21.65
N GLY A 116 -33.37 -11.28 -22.87
CA GLY A 116 -33.72 -12.54 -23.54
C GLY A 116 -32.51 -13.41 -23.91
N GLY A 117 -31.31 -12.84 -23.94
CA GLY A 117 -30.03 -13.52 -24.16
C GLY A 117 -29.36 -13.98 -22.87
N LEU A 118 -29.91 -13.70 -21.67
CA LEU A 118 -29.25 -14.08 -20.41
C LEU A 118 -29.41 -15.56 -20.04
N GLY A 119 -30.18 -16.33 -20.81
CA GLY A 119 -30.29 -17.78 -20.63
C GLY A 119 -30.85 -18.20 -19.25
N GLY A 120 -31.57 -17.30 -18.58
CA GLY A 120 -32.10 -17.50 -17.23
C GLY A 120 -31.14 -17.08 -16.09
N MET A 121 -29.94 -16.59 -16.40
CA MET A 121 -29.05 -15.99 -15.41
C MET A 121 -29.52 -14.59 -15.02
N VAL A 122 -29.46 -14.28 -13.73
CA VAL A 122 -29.91 -13.01 -13.16
C VAL A 122 -28.69 -12.14 -12.78
N PRO A 123 -28.53 -10.95 -13.38
CA PRO A 123 -27.44 -10.03 -13.03
C PRO A 123 -27.50 -9.61 -11.55
N TYR A 124 -26.33 -9.44 -10.93
CA TYR A 124 -26.11 -9.18 -9.49
C TYR A 124 -26.49 -10.32 -8.53
N LEU A 125 -27.04 -11.42 -9.04
CA LEU A 125 -27.29 -12.63 -8.26
C LEU A 125 -26.37 -13.77 -8.71
N ASP A 126 -26.35 -14.05 -10.01
CA ASP A 126 -25.58 -15.14 -10.60
C ASP A 126 -24.21 -14.68 -11.12
N PHE A 127 -24.08 -13.41 -11.52
CA PHE A 127 -22.83 -12.79 -11.94
C PHE A 127 -22.87 -11.26 -11.77
N GLY A 128 -21.72 -10.65 -11.48
CA GLY A 128 -21.53 -9.22 -11.30
C GLY A 128 -20.70 -8.56 -12.40
N VAL A 129 -20.47 -7.26 -12.24
CA VAL A 129 -19.44 -6.53 -13.01
C VAL A 129 -18.07 -7.09 -12.59
N ASP A 130 -17.15 -7.21 -13.54
CA ASP A 130 -15.81 -7.83 -13.44
C ASP A 130 -15.79 -9.37 -13.39
N ASP A 131 -16.95 -10.05 -13.32
CA ASP A 131 -16.99 -11.51 -13.38
C ASP A 131 -16.81 -12.02 -14.82
N ILE A 132 -16.16 -13.18 -14.96
CA ILE A 132 -15.97 -13.86 -16.25
C ILE A 132 -17.14 -14.82 -16.49
N VAL A 133 -17.92 -14.55 -17.54
CA VAL A 133 -19.13 -15.31 -17.86
C VAL A 133 -18.99 -16.09 -19.17
N PRO A 134 -19.55 -17.31 -19.26
CA PRO A 134 -19.60 -18.06 -20.51
C PRO A 134 -20.66 -17.46 -21.45
N VAL A 135 -20.23 -17.04 -22.64
CA VAL A 135 -21.06 -16.48 -23.71
C VAL A 135 -21.04 -17.42 -24.92
N SER A 136 -22.22 -17.87 -25.34
CA SER A 136 -22.45 -18.62 -26.57
C SER A 136 -22.67 -17.67 -27.74
N PHE A 137 -21.80 -17.79 -28.75
CA PHE A 137 -21.90 -17.05 -30.01
C PHE A 137 -21.69 -18.02 -31.19
N TRP A 138 -22.66 -18.07 -32.11
CA TRP A 138 -22.66 -19.01 -33.26
C TRP A 138 -22.36 -20.47 -32.91
N GLY A 139 -22.87 -20.94 -31.77
CA GLY A 139 -22.69 -22.32 -31.30
C GLY A 139 -21.31 -22.62 -30.70
N LYS A 140 -20.45 -21.60 -30.51
CA LYS A 140 -19.20 -21.70 -29.75
C LYS A 140 -19.29 -20.94 -28.44
N LEU A 141 -18.67 -21.50 -27.40
CA LEU A 141 -18.64 -20.92 -26.06
C LEU A 141 -17.32 -20.15 -25.87
N MET A 142 -17.42 -18.89 -25.45
CA MET A 142 -16.30 -18.01 -25.13
C MET A 142 -16.47 -17.48 -23.70
N PHE A 143 -15.37 -17.21 -23.00
CA PHE A 143 -15.40 -16.65 -21.65
C PHE A 143 -15.01 -15.18 -21.73
N LEU A 144 -15.94 -14.28 -21.39
CA LEU A 144 -15.75 -12.84 -21.51
C LEU A 144 -16.04 -12.15 -20.18
N PRO A 145 -15.27 -11.10 -19.82
CA PRO A 145 -15.56 -10.31 -18.63
C PRO A 145 -16.82 -9.46 -18.84
N VAL A 146 -17.62 -9.31 -17.79
CA VAL A 146 -18.74 -8.37 -17.75
C VAL A 146 -18.23 -6.97 -17.41
N THR A 147 -18.38 -6.03 -18.33
CA THR A 147 -17.86 -4.66 -18.19
C THR A 147 -18.89 -3.67 -17.67
N GLU A 148 -20.16 -3.85 -18.01
CA GLU A 148 -21.25 -3.00 -17.52
C GLU A 148 -22.55 -3.80 -17.43
N ILE A 149 -23.37 -3.54 -16.41
CA ILE A 149 -24.73 -4.06 -16.30
C ILE A 149 -25.67 -2.87 -16.20
N ARG A 150 -26.55 -2.71 -17.18
CA ARG A 150 -27.54 -1.64 -17.25
C ARG A 150 -28.94 -2.19 -17.05
N LEU A 151 -29.74 -1.49 -16.25
CA LEU A 151 -31.16 -1.77 -16.14
C LEU A 151 -31.93 -0.89 -17.14
N VAL A 152 -32.66 -1.51 -18.07
CA VAL A 152 -33.36 -0.82 -19.18
C VAL A 152 -34.89 -0.84 -19.02
N SER A 153 -35.41 -1.45 -17.95
CA SER A 153 -36.84 -1.43 -17.65
C SER A 153 -37.34 -0.05 -17.24
N SER A 154 -38.51 0.34 -17.78
CA SER A 154 -39.29 1.47 -17.28
C SER A 154 -40.05 1.10 -16.01
N VAL A 155 -40.45 2.10 -15.22
CA VAL A 155 -41.16 1.90 -13.95
C VAL A 155 -42.49 1.18 -14.21
N GLY A 156 -42.59 -0.08 -13.78
CA GLY A 156 -43.78 -0.93 -13.92
C GLY A 156 -43.62 -2.16 -14.82
N ASP A 157 -42.52 -2.27 -15.56
CA ASP A 157 -42.20 -3.44 -16.39
C ASP A 157 -41.35 -4.49 -15.65
N SER A 158 -41.27 -5.71 -16.20
CA SER A 158 -40.28 -6.70 -15.78
C SER A 158 -38.87 -6.11 -15.85
N LYS A 159 -38.02 -6.44 -14.87
CA LYS A 159 -36.62 -6.00 -14.82
C LYS A 159 -35.88 -6.56 -16.03
N ASN A 160 -35.76 -5.74 -17.07
CA ASN A 160 -35.01 -6.07 -18.25
C ASN A 160 -33.60 -5.53 -18.07
N TYR A 161 -32.65 -6.44 -17.95
CA TYR A 161 -31.25 -6.08 -17.91
C TYR A 161 -30.64 -6.10 -19.29
N VAL A 162 -29.61 -5.29 -19.44
CA VAL A 162 -28.77 -5.26 -20.59
C VAL A 162 -27.33 -5.31 -20.10
N VAL A 163 -26.64 -6.38 -20.47
CA VAL A 163 -25.31 -6.71 -19.95
C VAL A 163 -24.28 -6.48 -21.06
N HIS A 164 -23.36 -5.56 -20.84
CA HIS A 164 -22.19 -5.39 -21.69
C HIS A 164 -21.13 -6.41 -21.28
N VAL A 165 -20.75 -7.24 -22.24
CA VAL A 165 -19.67 -8.21 -22.13
C VAL A 165 -18.57 -7.87 -23.13
N GLY A 166 -17.32 -7.99 -22.68
CA GLY A 166 -16.15 -7.59 -23.47
C GLY A 166 -15.96 -6.07 -23.53
N GLY A 167 -15.17 -5.58 -24.51
CA GLY A 167 -14.84 -4.16 -24.65
C GLY A 167 -13.56 -3.70 -23.96
N SER A 168 -12.95 -4.55 -23.12
CA SER A 168 -11.55 -4.40 -22.71
C SER A 168 -10.72 -5.54 -23.31
N LEU A 169 -9.56 -5.20 -23.88
CA LEU A 169 -8.55 -6.21 -24.20
C LEU A 169 -8.18 -6.92 -22.88
N LEU A 170 -8.07 -8.25 -22.88
CA LEU A 170 -7.49 -8.98 -21.74
C LEU A 170 -6.11 -8.40 -21.36
N ALA A 171 -5.43 -7.80 -22.34
CA ALA A 171 -4.20 -7.04 -22.20
C ALA A 171 -4.26 -5.89 -21.18
N ASP A 172 -5.43 -5.30 -20.88
CA ASP A 172 -5.55 -4.20 -19.90
C ASP A 172 -5.58 -4.72 -18.46
N ILE A 173 -6.14 -5.91 -18.23
CA ILE A 173 -6.04 -6.62 -16.94
C ILE A 173 -4.60 -7.11 -16.72
N GLU A 174 -3.94 -7.62 -17.76
CA GLU A 174 -2.52 -7.96 -17.71
C GLU A 174 -1.63 -6.74 -17.48
N ALA A 175 -1.90 -5.61 -18.15
CA ALA A 175 -1.19 -4.36 -17.93
C ALA A 175 -1.35 -3.89 -16.47
N ARG A 176 -2.57 -3.99 -15.93
CA ARG A 176 -2.83 -3.69 -14.52
C ARG A 176 -2.06 -4.62 -13.58
N ASN A 177 -2.00 -5.91 -13.86
CA ASN A 177 -1.22 -6.87 -13.07
C ASN A 177 0.29 -6.59 -13.17
N LYS A 178 0.78 -6.19 -14.35
CA LYS A 178 2.17 -5.73 -14.54
C LYS A 178 2.47 -4.50 -13.69
N ASP A 179 1.57 -3.52 -13.67
CA ASP A 179 1.70 -2.32 -12.82
C ASP A 179 1.70 -2.68 -11.32
N TYR A 180 0.82 -3.59 -10.89
CA TYR A 180 0.81 -4.08 -9.51
C TYR A 180 2.12 -4.78 -9.12
N ASN A 181 2.62 -5.64 -10.01
CA ASN A 181 3.88 -6.34 -9.80
C ASN A 181 5.06 -5.36 -9.79
N GLU A 182 5.06 -4.33 -10.65
CA GLU A 182 6.07 -3.28 -10.67
C GLU A 182 6.07 -2.43 -9.39
N MET A 183 4.89 -2.06 -8.87
CA MET A 183 4.77 -1.37 -7.58
C MET A 183 5.29 -2.23 -6.43
N ALA A 184 5.00 -3.54 -6.43
CA ALA A 184 5.56 -4.47 -5.46
C ALA A 184 7.10 -4.55 -5.56
N ARG A 185 7.66 -4.52 -6.78
CA ARG A 185 9.12 -4.46 -7.02
C ARG A 185 9.74 -3.20 -6.41
N LEU A 186 9.15 -2.03 -6.66
CA LEU A 186 9.63 -0.75 -6.12
C LEU A 186 9.64 -0.74 -4.58
N ILE A 187 8.58 -1.24 -3.95
CA ILE A 187 8.49 -1.35 -2.48
C ILE A 187 9.56 -2.29 -1.93
N ALA A 188 9.82 -3.42 -2.59
CA ALA A 188 10.84 -4.37 -2.16
C ALA A 188 12.25 -3.78 -2.29
N GLN A 189 12.54 -3.05 -3.36
CA GLN A 189 13.82 -2.35 -3.54
C GLN A 189 14.01 -1.25 -2.49
N GLU A 190 12.98 -0.44 -2.23
CA GLU A 190 13.02 0.60 -1.20
C GLU A 190 13.30 -0.01 0.18
N ARG A 191 12.68 -1.13 0.53
CA ARG A 191 12.96 -1.85 1.78
C ARG A 191 14.42 -2.28 1.87
N ARG A 192 15.05 -2.74 0.78
CA ARG A 192 16.48 -3.10 0.78
C ARG A 192 17.38 -1.90 1.02
N GLU A 193 17.12 -0.79 0.34
CA GLU A 193 17.91 0.43 0.50
C GLU A 193 17.82 0.97 1.92
N ARG A 194 16.62 0.91 2.52
CA ARG A 194 16.40 1.24 3.93
C ARG A 194 17.12 0.30 4.90
N THR A 195 17.09 -1.03 4.68
CA THR A 195 17.82 -1.95 5.56
C THR A 195 19.33 -1.77 5.45
N LYS A 196 19.86 -1.54 4.23
CA LYS A 196 21.29 -1.25 4.02
C LYS A 196 21.71 0.05 4.72
N SER A 197 20.89 1.10 4.63
CA SER A 197 21.19 2.37 5.30
C SER A 197 21.14 2.22 6.82
N VAL A 198 20.13 1.53 7.38
CA VAL A 198 20.04 1.25 8.83
C VAL A 198 21.25 0.46 9.33
N ASN A 199 21.65 -0.62 8.65
CA ASN A 199 22.82 -1.41 9.03
C ASN A 199 24.13 -0.59 8.99
N SER A 200 24.25 0.35 8.04
CA SER A 200 25.42 1.23 7.94
C SER A 200 25.47 2.25 9.09
N VAL A 201 24.30 2.78 9.49
CA VAL A 201 24.15 3.70 10.61
C VAL A 201 24.45 2.98 11.91
N GLU A 202 23.93 1.77 12.10
CA GLU A 202 24.19 0.95 13.29
C GLU A 202 25.69 0.64 13.45
N ARG A 203 26.37 0.22 12.38
CA ARG A 203 27.83 0.00 12.40
C ARG A 203 28.60 1.27 12.73
N SER A 204 28.17 2.42 12.23
CA SER A 204 28.79 3.72 12.53
C SER A 204 28.57 4.11 13.99
N ALA A 205 27.38 3.88 14.53
CA ALA A 205 27.04 4.11 15.93
C ALA A 205 27.84 3.19 16.87
N SER A 206 27.96 1.89 16.58
CA SER A 206 28.76 0.96 17.37
C SER A 206 30.25 1.33 17.37
N ARG A 207 30.79 1.79 16.23
CA ARG A 207 32.17 2.28 16.15
C ARG A 207 32.38 3.54 16.99
N ALA A 208 31.45 4.49 16.94
CA ALA A 208 31.46 5.69 17.76
C ALA A 208 31.41 5.34 19.26
N GLN A 209 30.52 4.43 19.67
CA GLN A 209 30.43 3.96 21.05
C GLN A 209 31.73 3.31 21.51
N SER A 210 32.31 2.39 20.72
CA SER A 210 33.58 1.74 21.09
C SER A 210 34.75 2.72 21.22
N THR A 211 34.69 3.85 20.51
CA THR A 211 35.71 4.90 20.57
C THR A 211 35.49 5.77 21.80
N ALA A 212 34.24 6.10 22.12
CA ALA A 212 33.89 6.81 23.36
C ALA A 212 34.24 5.99 24.62
N ASP A 213 33.99 4.68 24.60
CA ASP A 213 34.34 3.78 25.71
C ASP A 213 35.86 3.73 25.92
N ARG A 214 36.65 3.65 24.82
CA ARG A 214 38.12 3.71 24.89
C ARG A 214 38.63 5.05 25.42
N VAL A 215 38.07 6.15 24.95
CA VAL A 215 38.44 7.49 25.46
C VAL A 215 38.13 7.59 26.96
N ARG A 216 36.99 7.06 27.42
CA ARG A 216 36.64 7.06 28.84
C ARG A 216 37.63 6.27 29.69
N THR A 217 38.04 5.09 29.24
CA THR A 217 39.03 4.28 29.98
C THR A 217 40.39 4.96 30.04
N ASP A 218 40.82 5.61 28.94
CA ASP A 218 42.09 6.33 28.90
C ASP A 218 42.08 7.54 29.86
N PHE A 219 40.95 8.27 29.95
CA PHE A 219 40.76 9.36 30.90
C PHE A 219 40.79 8.88 32.35
N ASP A 220 40.13 7.76 32.67
CA ASP A 220 40.15 7.17 34.02
C ASP A 220 41.57 6.73 34.42
N GLU A 221 42.35 6.18 33.49
CA GLU A 221 43.76 5.84 33.73
C GLU A 221 44.64 7.08 33.92
N LEU A 222 44.45 8.11 33.10
CA LEU A 222 45.16 9.39 33.21
C LEU A 222 44.87 10.08 34.55
N ALA A 223 43.62 10.13 34.98
CA ALA A 223 43.23 10.69 36.27
C ALA A 223 43.95 9.97 37.43
N LYS A 224 43.98 8.63 37.41
CA LYS A 224 44.71 7.81 38.40
C LYS A 224 46.23 7.98 38.34
N ARG A 225 46.80 8.34 37.19
CA ARG A 225 48.24 8.64 37.07
C ARG A 225 48.55 10.00 37.68
N VAL A 226 47.79 11.03 37.31
CA VAL A 226 47.95 12.39 37.85
C VAL A 226 47.79 12.41 39.36
N GLU A 227 46.82 11.67 39.92
CA GLU A 227 46.62 11.59 41.36
C GLU A 227 47.80 10.91 42.07
N ARG A 228 48.34 9.83 41.49
CA ARG A 228 49.54 9.15 42.02
C ARG A 228 50.78 10.02 41.95
N ASP A 229 50.98 10.70 40.83
CA ASP A 229 52.14 11.58 40.63
C ASP A 229 52.07 12.76 41.60
N ALA A 230 50.88 13.34 41.82
CA ALA A 230 50.69 14.39 42.82
C ALA A 230 50.95 13.92 44.26
N GLN A 231 50.52 12.70 44.61
CA GLN A 231 50.82 12.11 45.92
C GLN A 231 52.31 11.81 46.11
N ALA A 232 52.98 11.28 45.07
CA ALA A 232 54.41 11.03 45.10
C ALA A 232 55.21 12.33 45.28
N LEU A 233 54.83 13.39 44.55
CA LEU A 233 55.42 14.72 44.68
C LEU A 233 55.19 15.31 46.07
N ALA A 234 53.99 15.13 46.65
CA ALA A 234 53.71 15.60 48.01
C ALA A 234 54.58 14.91 49.06
N ILE A 235 54.80 13.59 48.94
CA ILE A 235 55.67 12.82 49.83
C ILE A 235 57.14 13.23 49.63
N GLU A 236 57.57 13.46 48.40
CA GLU A 236 58.94 13.90 48.09
C GLU A 236 59.22 15.29 48.67
N ILE A 237 58.28 16.22 48.52
CA ILE A 237 58.37 17.57 49.12
C ILE A 237 58.40 17.49 50.65
N ASP A 238 57.53 16.69 51.26
CA ASP A 238 57.49 16.51 52.71
C ASP A 238 58.79 15.91 53.26
N GLY A 239 59.34 14.92 52.55
CA GLY A 239 60.64 14.32 52.87
C GLY A 239 61.80 15.31 52.76
N LEU A 240 61.82 16.13 51.71
CA LEU A 240 62.82 17.19 51.52
C LEU A 240 62.72 18.28 52.59
N VAL A 241 61.51 18.73 52.93
CA VAL A 241 61.30 19.75 53.97
C VAL A 241 61.68 19.24 55.36
N THR A 242 61.43 17.95 55.63
CA THR A 242 61.75 17.32 56.91
C THR A 242 63.25 17.01 57.07
N SER A 243 63.93 16.68 55.96
CA SER A 243 65.37 16.39 55.96
C SER A 243 66.26 17.63 55.77
N ALA A 244 65.68 18.75 55.35
CA ALA A 244 66.37 20.03 55.26
C ALA A 244 66.63 20.60 56.67
N ASP A 245 67.86 20.44 57.15
CA ASP A 245 68.38 21.24 58.26
C ASP A 245 68.70 22.65 57.75
N PHE A 246 67.77 23.58 57.93
CA PHE A 246 67.89 24.98 57.46
C PHE A 246 68.97 25.80 58.20
N LYS A 247 69.83 25.16 59.02
CA LYS A 247 70.90 25.84 59.78
C LYS A 247 72.28 25.77 59.13
N GLU A 248 72.50 24.88 58.15
CA GLU A 248 73.76 24.79 57.39
C GLU A 248 73.47 24.87 55.89
N TYR A 249 73.13 26.08 55.42
CA TYR A 249 73.22 26.40 53.99
C TYR A 249 74.71 26.60 53.63
N ASP A 250 75.42 25.49 53.44
CA ASP A 250 76.84 25.48 53.06
C ASP A 250 77.03 25.45 51.52
N GLY A 251 78.10 26.08 51.05
CA GLY A 251 78.42 26.35 49.65
C GLY A 251 78.61 25.11 48.78
N GLU A 252 78.89 23.94 49.37
CA GLU A 252 78.99 22.67 48.62
C GLU A 252 77.65 22.22 48.00
N LEU A 253 76.52 22.52 48.65
CA LEU A 253 75.19 22.22 48.09
C LEU A 253 74.84 23.17 46.95
N GLN A 254 75.29 24.42 47.03
CA GLN A 254 75.18 25.39 45.96
C GLN A 254 76.03 24.99 44.75
N GLU A 255 77.21 24.41 44.97
CA GLU A 255 78.05 23.88 43.88
C GLU A 255 77.47 22.60 43.25
N ARG A 256 76.78 21.74 44.01
CA ARG A 256 76.06 20.57 43.45
C ARG A 256 74.81 20.95 42.66
N LEU A 257 74.05 21.93 43.12
CA LEU A 257 72.83 22.38 42.45
C LEU A 257 73.13 23.25 41.21
N TRP A 258 74.29 23.90 41.15
CA TRP A 258 74.62 24.88 40.10
C TRP A 258 75.91 24.59 39.30
N GLY A 259 76.75 23.64 39.73
CA GLY A 259 78.09 23.39 39.18
C GLY A 259 78.15 22.45 37.98
N GLU A 260 77.19 21.54 37.82
CA GLU A 260 77.07 20.73 36.60
C GLU A 260 75.76 21.06 35.86
N GLN A 261 75.89 21.91 34.84
CA GLN A 261 74.84 22.33 33.90
C GLN A 261 74.18 21.18 33.10
N GLY A 262 74.28 19.92 33.53
CA GLY A 262 73.74 18.75 32.82
C GLY A 262 72.28 18.43 33.14
N GLU A 263 71.91 18.40 34.43
CA GLU A 263 70.59 17.97 34.92
C GLU A 263 69.49 18.99 34.60
N PHE A 264 69.72 20.28 34.91
CA PHE A 264 68.75 21.35 34.64
C PHE A 264 68.51 21.54 33.13
N ASN A 265 69.57 21.47 32.32
CA ASN A 265 69.46 21.57 30.86
C ASN A 265 68.71 20.36 30.27
N ARG A 266 68.88 19.14 30.81
CA ARG A 266 68.13 17.95 30.42
C ARG A 266 66.65 18.05 30.76
N ILE A 267 66.32 18.45 32.00
CA ILE A 267 64.93 18.62 32.44
C ILE A 267 64.24 19.71 31.61
N THR A 268 64.95 20.80 31.31
CA THR A 268 64.44 21.88 30.46
C THR A 268 64.18 21.40 29.03
N ALA A 269 65.08 20.61 28.44
CA ALA A 269 64.90 20.03 27.11
C ALA A 269 63.74 19.01 27.05
N ASP A 270 63.61 18.16 28.08
CA ASP A 270 62.53 17.17 28.17
C ASP A 270 61.17 17.84 28.33
N SER A 271 61.07 18.88 29.17
CA SER A 271 59.88 19.73 29.30
C SER A 271 59.49 20.40 27.99
N LEU A 272 60.46 20.96 27.25
CA LEU A 272 60.21 21.56 25.92
C LEU A 272 59.63 20.53 24.94
N SER A 273 60.18 19.32 24.92
CA SER A 273 59.70 18.25 24.04
C SER A 273 58.27 17.79 24.39
N LYS A 274 57.96 17.68 25.69
CA LYS A 274 56.61 17.37 26.19
C LYS A 274 55.63 18.50 25.85
N GLN A 275 56.05 19.76 25.97
CA GLN A 275 55.24 20.92 25.59
C GLN A 275 54.87 20.89 24.10
N GLU A 276 55.82 20.54 23.22
CA GLU A 276 55.55 20.39 21.79
C GLU A 276 54.58 19.24 21.48
N GLN A 277 54.71 18.10 22.18
CA GLN A 277 53.78 16.98 22.03
C GLN A 277 52.36 17.36 22.47
N ILE A 278 52.23 18.05 23.62
CA ILE A 278 50.94 18.57 24.12
C ILE A 278 50.33 19.55 23.10
N ASN A 279 51.13 20.45 22.52
CA ASN A 279 50.66 21.39 21.51
C ASN A 279 50.16 20.68 20.23
N LYS A 280 50.86 19.63 19.77
CA LYS A 280 50.41 18.81 18.64
C LYS A 280 49.12 18.06 18.95
N GLN A 281 49.01 17.45 20.13
CA GLN A 281 47.79 16.76 20.55
C GLN A 281 46.61 17.72 20.67
N ARG A 282 46.82 18.93 21.22
CA ARG A 282 45.80 19.98 21.27
C ARG A 282 45.29 20.37 19.89
N SER A 283 46.20 20.57 18.94
CA SER A 283 45.83 20.90 17.56
C SER A 283 45.00 19.79 16.90
N GLN A 284 45.36 18.52 17.11
CA GLN A 284 44.59 17.38 16.60
C GLN A 284 43.20 17.29 17.26
N PHE A 285 43.12 17.55 18.57
CA PHE A 285 41.86 17.58 19.30
C PHE A 285 40.93 18.69 18.81
N GLU A 286 41.46 19.90 18.60
CA GLU A 286 40.70 21.02 18.03
C GLU A 286 40.17 20.71 16.62
N ALA A 287 40.98 20.04 15.78
CA ALA A 287 40.55 19.60 14.45
C ALA A 287 39.43 18.54 14.50
N GLN A 288 39.53 17.57 15.41
CA GLN A 288 38.48 16.58 15.63
C GLN A 288 37.19 17.22 16.17
N GLN A 289 37.31 18.13 17.13
CA GLN A 289 36.16 18.84 17.70
C GLN A 289 35.41 19.64 16.62
N LYS A 290 36.15 20.25 15.69
CA LYS A 290 35.57 20.97 14.55
C LYS A 290 34.80 20.03 13.61
N LEU A 291 35.39 18.87 13.29
CA LEU A 291 34.73 17.86 12.45
C LEU A 291 33.43 17.35 13.09
N ILE A 292 33.45 17.08 14.40
CA ILE A 292 32.26 16.65 15.15
C ILE A 292 31.17 17.73 15.10
N ASN A 293 31.53 19.00 15.30
CA ASN A 293 30.58 20.11 15.23
C ASN A 293 29.96 20.26 13.83
N ASP A 294 30.76 20.08 12.78
CA ASP A 294 30.27 20.16 11.39
C ASP A 294 29.36 18.97 11.05
N GLN A 295 29.69 17.75 11.50
CA GLN A 295 28.82 16.58 11.38
C GLN A 295 27.49 16.77 12.14
N GLN A 296 27.54 17.33 13.36
CA GLN A 296 26.34 17.59 14.14
C GLN A 296 25.41 18.60 13.46
N LYS A 297 25.97 19.64 12.82
CA LYS A 297 25.19 20.60 12.03
C LYS A 297 24.49 19.92 10.85
N GLU A 298 25.16 19.01 10.17
CA GLU A 298 24.59 18.30 9.02
C GLU A 298 23.46 17.35 9.44
N ILE A 299 23.65 16.61 10.55
CA ILE A 299 22.59 15.77 11.14
C ILE A 299 21.36 16.62 11.50
N ASN A 300 21.56 17.78 12.13
CA ASN A 300 20.45 18.67 12.48
C ASN A 300 19.73 19.19 11.22
N ARG A 301 20.46 19.44 10.13
CA ARG A 301 19.89 19.84 8.84
C ARG A 301 19.01 18.73 8.26
N GLN A 302 19.51 17.50 8.24
CA GLN A 302 18.79 16.34 7.73
C GLN A 302 17.54 16.04 8.57
N GLN A 303 17.62 16.11 9.90
CA GLN A 303 16.45 15.99 10.77
C GLN A 303 15.39 17.08 10.49
N GLY A 304 15.82 18.30 10.17
CA GLY A 304 14.92 19.37 9.73
C GLY A 304 14.15 19.04 8.46
N VAL A 305 14.83 18.48 7.45
CA VAL A 305 14.20 18.07 6.17
C VAL A 305 13.20 16.92 6.39
N VAL A 306 13.58 15.90 7.16
CA VAL A 306 12.72 14.75 7.46
C VAL A 306 11.48 15.17 8.24
N SER A 307 11.63 16.05 9.23
CA SER A 307 10.49 16.55 10.01
C SER A 307 9.51 17.36 9.15
N ALA A 308 10.01 18.18 8.22
CA ALA A 308 9.17 18.90 7.27
C ALA A 308 8.41 17.97 6.32
N GLN A 309 9.07 16.93 5.79
CA GLN A 309 8.42 15.92 4.95
C GLN A 309 7.32 15.16 5.71
N ASN A 310 7.57 14.78 6.96
CA ASN A 310 6.58 14.09 7.80
C ASN A 310 5.35 14.97 8.06
N GLN A 311 5.51 16.29 8.24
CA GLN A 311 4.38 17.21 8.37
C GLN A 311 3.54 17.31 7.08
N GLN A 312 4.19 17.31 5.91
CA GLN A 312 3.47 17.31 4.62
C GLN A 312 2.65 16.02 4.43
N ILE A 313 3.24 14.86 4.74
CA ILE A 313 2.56 13.56 4.65
C ILE A 313 1.34 13.52 5.57
N LEU A 314 1.47 14.00 6.81
CA LEU A 314 0.34 14.08 7.75
C LEU A 314 -0.80 14.96 7.22
N GLY A 315 -0.48 16.09 6.57
CA GLY A 315 -1.48 16.95 5.93
C GLY A 315 -2.26 16.24 4.83
N VAL A 316 -1.57 15.49 3.97
CA VAL A 316 -2.20 14.70 2.90
C VAL A 316 -3.10 13.60 3.47
N ILE A 317 -2.66 12.91 4.52
CA ILE A 317 -3.46 11.87 5.19
C ILE A 317 -4.73 12.46 5.79
N GLN A 318 -4.64 13.61 6.46
CA GLN A 318 -5.80 14.29 7.04
C GLN A 318 -6.81 14.72 5.98
N GLU A 319 -6.35 15.25 4.84
CA GLU A 319 -7.25 15.66 3.77
C GLU A 319 -7.95 14.45 3.13
N ASN A 320 -7.24 13.34 2.92
CA ASN A 320 -7.83 12.11 2.41
C ASN A 320 -8.89 11.54 3.36
N LEU A 321 -8.64 11.57 4.67
CA LEU A 321 -9.63 11.18 5.68
C LEU A 321 -10.87 12.09 5.66
N ARG A 322 -10.68 13.40 5.49
CA ARG A 322 -11.77 14.37 5.34
C ARG A 322 -12.63 14.03 4.12
N LEU A 323 -12.02 13.81 2.95
CA LEU A 323 -12.73 13.46 1.72
C LEU A 323 -13.51 12.14 1.85
N GLN A 324 -12.92 11.11 2.46
CA GLN A 324 -13.60 9.84 2.71
C GLN A 324 -14.82 9.99 3.63
N SER A 325 -14.73 10.83 4.66
CA SER A 325 -15.85 11.11 5.56
C SER A 325 -17.02 11.82 4.85
N ILE A 326 -16.73 12.72 3.91
CA ILE A 326 -17.73 13.40 3.08
C ILE A 326 -18.44 12.39 2.17
N VAL A 327 -17.67 11.52 1.49
CA VAL A 327 -18.23 10.49 0.60
C VAL A 327 -19.15 9.54 1.38
N THR A 328 -18.74 9.12 2.59
CA THR A 328 -19.50 8.13 3.37
C THR A 328 -20.75 8.71 4.05
N SER A 329 -20.74 10.01 4.37
CA SER A 329 -21.84 10.69 5.08
C SER A 329 -22.85 11.38 4.17
N GLY A 330 -22.49 11.76 2.94
CA GLY A 330 -23.36 12.46 1.99
C GLY A 330 -24.14 11.57 1.01
N MET A 331 -23.85 10.26 0.95
CA MET A 331 -24.51 9.36 0.00
C MET A 331 -25.98 9.11 0.35
N PRO A 332 -26.91 9.17 -0.63
CA PRO A 332 -28.31 8.82 -0.42
C PRO A 332 -28.44 7.34 -0.07
N ARG A 333 -29.28 7.03 0.92
CA ARG A 333 -29.53 5.65 1.37
C ARG A 333 -30.98 5.26 1.13
N ILE A 334 -31.24 3.96 0.90
CA ILE A 334 -32.56 3.44 0.54
C ILE A 334 -33.05 2.50 1.65
N VAL A 335 -34.24 2.75 2.17
CA VAL A 335 -34.95 1.86 3.11
C VAL A 335 -36.20 1.35 2.40
N HIS A 336 -36.31 0.03 2.21
CA HIS A 336 -37.50 -0.59 1.61
C HIS A 336 -38.11 -1.58 2.60
N ILE A 337 -39.41 -1.41 2.87
CA ILE A 337 -40.17 -2.25 3.79
C ILE A 337 -41.47 -2.67 3.10
N ASP A 338 -41.81 -3.95 3.18
CA ASP A 338 -43.03 -4.57 2.64
C ASP A 338 -43.77 -5.31 3.77
N THR A 339 -45.10 -5.30 3.72
CA THR A 339 -46.00 -6.11 4.57
C THR A 339 -45.85 -7.62 4.38
N GLY A 340 -45.15 -8.07 3.33
CA GLY A 340 -44.76 -9.46 3.11
C GLY A 340 -45.85 -10.33 2.48
N LYS A 341 -46.97 -9.76 2.04
CA LYS A 341 -48.09 -10.47 1.41
C LYS A 341 -48.10 -10.28 -0.11
N SER A 342 -47.88 -11.31 -0.91
CA SER A 342 -47.99 -11.24 -2.39
C SER A 342 -49.41 -10.86 -2.85
N ASN A 343 -49.53 -10.01 -3.88
CA ASN A 343 -50.80 -9.75 -4.59
C ASN A 343 -50.58 -9.89 -6.11
N LEU A 344 -51.65 -9.81 -6.90
CA LEU A 344 -51.62 -10.05 -8.36
C LEU A 344 -50.68 -9.11 -9.13
N TRP A 345 -50.23 -8.00 -8.52
CA TRP A 345 -49.52 -6.91 -9.18
C TRP A 345 -48.08 -6.71 -8.70
N THR A 346 -47.66 -7.28 -7.57
CA THR A 346 -46.27 -7.18 -7.09
C THR A 346 -45.77 -8.52 -6.52
N SER A 347 -44.67 -9.02 -7.08
CA SER A 347 -44.04 -10.30 -6.75
C SER A 347 -42.94 -10.22 -5.66
N SER A 348 -42.69 -9.04 -5.10
CA SER A 348 -41.68 -8.86 -4.05
C SER A 348 -42.24 -9.13 -2.66
N SER A 349 -41.52 -9.92 -1.86
CA SER A 349 -41.64 -9.98 -0.40
C SER A 349 -40.22 -10.04 0.19
N GLY A 350 -39.83 -9.01 0.95
CA GLY A 350 -38.52 -8.97 1.58
C GLY A 350 -38.23 -7.63 2.25
N ALA A 351 -37.82 -7.66 3.52
CA ALA A 351 -37.29 -6.49 4.22
C ALA A 351 -35.81 -6.33 3.83
N VAL A 352 -35.48 -5.26 3.08
CA VAL A 352 -34.10 -5.04 2.59
C VAL A 352 -33.24 -4.31 3.63
N SER A 353 -33.85 -3.61 4.60
CA SER A 353 -33.13 -2.97 5.71
C SER A 353 -34.11 -2.55 6.82
N THR A 354 -33.73 -2.71 8.10
CA THR A 354 -34.51 -2.21 9.24
C THR A 354 -34.34 -0.70 9.48
N GLY A 355 -33.38 -0.03 8.83
CA GLY A 355 -33.23 1.43 8.91
C GLY A 355 -32.84 1.97 10.29
N ASP A 356 -32.44 1.13 11.25
CA ASP A 356 -32.23 1.46 12.68
C ASP A 356 -31.24 2.62 12.96
N ALA A 357 -30.41 2.95 11.98
CA ALA A 357 -29.49 4.08 12.02
C ALA A 357 -30.19 5.45 11.81
N PHE A 358 -31.33 5.50 11.11
CA PHE A 358 -31.98 6.73 10.64
C PHE A 358 -33.42 6.88 11.11
N GLY A 359 -34.16 5.79 11.26
CA GLY A 359 -35.58 5.84 11.60
C GLY A 359 -36.31 4.54 11.32
N SER A 360 -37.61 4.52 11.60
CA SER A 360 -38.49 3.37 11.33
C SER A 360 -39.64 3.77 10.43
N VAL A 361 -40.13 2.82 9.61
CA VAL A 361 -41.37 2.97 8.84
C VAL A 361 -42.43 2.08 9.47
N VAL A 362 -43.61 2.64 9.67
CA VAL A 362 -44.76 1.92 10.23
C VAL A 362 -45.93 2.02 9.25
N PHE A 363 -46.56 0.88 8.95
CA PHE A 363 -47.81 0.84 8.21
C PHE A 363 -48.99 0.89 9.19
N ASN A 364 -49.88 1.85 8.97
CA ASN A 364 -51.11 1.98 9.74
C ASN A 364 -52.29 1.54 8.84
N SER A 365 -52.92 0.43 9.20
CA SER A 365 -54.14 -0.02 8.53
C SER A 365 -55.29 0.94 8.82
N GLY A 366 -56.10 1.25 7.81
CA GLY A 366 -57.22 2.17 7.93
C GLY A 366 -58.24 1.81 9.02
N GLY A 367 -58.48 0.52 9.30
CA GLY A 367 -59.46 0.13 10.34
C GLY A 367 -60.85 0.73 10.06
N LEU A 368 -61.37 1.58 10.95
CA LEU A 368 -62.59 2.38 10.75
C LEU A 368 -62.39 3.62 9.87
N ASN A 369 -61.14 4.04 9.63
CA ASN A 369 -60.81 5.10 8.70
C ASN A 369 -60.80 4.57 7.26
N PRO A 370 -61.30 5.36 6.29
CA PRO A 370 -61.42 4.91 4.91
C PRO A 370 -60.07 4.81 4.18
N ARG A 371 -58.92 5.09 4.81
CA ARG A 371 -57.60 5.11 4.13
C ARG A 371 -56.50 4.65 5.08
N GLY A 372 -55.64 3.75 4.60
CA GLY A 372 -54.41 3.40 5.29
C GLY A 372 -53.34 4.48 5.11
N SER A 373 -52.34 4.49 6.00
CA SER A 373 -51.20 5.39 5.92
C SER A 373 -49.89 4.67 6.20
N THR A 374 -48.79 5.25 5.74
CA THR A 374 -47.44 4.80 6.09
C THR A 374 -46.67 5.99 6.64
N THR A 375 -46.01 5.80 7.77
CA THR A 375 -45.32 6.86 8.49
C THR A 375 -43.87 6.49 8.69
N PHE A 376 -42.97 7.32 8.18
CA PHE A 376 -41.56 7.30 8.53
C PHE A 376 -41.33 8.16 9.77
N THR A 377 -40.62 7.63 10.76
CA THR A 377 -40.22 8.33 11.99
C THR A 377 -38.71 8.32 12.10
N ALA A 378 -38.10 9.50 12.06
CA ALA A 378 -36.65 9.65 12.18
C ALA A 378 -36.15 9.41 13.62
N LYS A 379 -34.90 8.93 13.74
CA LYS A 379 -34.17 8.72 15.00
C LYS A 379 -33.68 10.05 15.61
N PRO A 380 -33.67 10.21 16.94
CA PRO A 380 -33.23 11.45 17.59
C PRO A 380 -31.88 11.95 17.06
N GLY A 381 -31.80 13.25 16.74
CA GLY A 381 -30.59 13.88 16.21
C GLY A 381 -30.36 13.73 14.69
N TRP A 382 -31.19 12.99 13.96
CA TRP A 382 -31.11 12.93 12.50
C TRP A 382 -31.91 14.07 11.84
N VAL A 383 -31.30 14.72 10.86
CA VAL A 383 -31.89 15.77 10.01
C VAL A 383 -31.51 15.52 8.55
N GLY A 384 -32.44 15.82 7.64
CA GLY A 384 -32.25 15.54 6.22
C GLY A 384 -33.56 15.60 5.44
N THR A 385 -33.50 15.24 4.17
CA THR A 385 -34.69 15.14 3.33
C THR A 385 -35.04 13.67 3.12
N VAL A 386 -36.33 13.34 3.20
CA VAL A 386 -36.84 12.03 2.85
C VAL A 386 -37.76 12.11 1.66
N LEU A 387 -37.62 11.15 0.74
CA LEU A 387 -38.56 10.90 -0.34
C LEU A 387 -39.15 9.51 -0.13
N MET A 388 -40.46 9.43 0.05
CA MET A 388 -41.18 8.21 0.31
C MET A 388 -42.06 7.85 -0.90
N LEU A 389 -41.91 6.62 -1.36
CA LEU A 389 -42.69 6.02 -2.42
C LEU A 389 -43.48 4.85 -1.83
N ALA A 390 -44.78 5.03 -1.66
CA ALA A 390 -45.67 4.07 -1.03
C ALA A 390 -46.59 3.44 -2.07
N VAL A 391 -46.74 2.11 -2.05
CA VAL A 391 -47.55 1.36 -3.00
C VAL A 391 -48.67 0.66 -2.24
N SER A 392 -49.91 0.86 -2.67
CA SER A 392 -51.09 0.26 -2.06
C SER A 392 -51.45 -1.11 -2.63
N ASP A 393 -52.32 -1.82 -1.92
CA ASP A 393 -52.77 -3.18 -2.28
C ASP A 393 -53.39 -3.29 -3.68
N ASN A 394 -53.92 -2.19 -4.22
CA ASN A 394 -54.52 -2.10 -5.55
C ASN A 394 -53.53 -1.64 -6.64
N GLY A 395 -52.23 -1.52 -6.34
CA GLY A 395 -51.20 -1.09 -7.28
C GLY A 395 -51.06 0.43 -7.46
N SER A 396 -51.87 1.25 -6.79
CA SER A 396 -51.67 2.71 -6.79
C SER A 396 -50.36 3.05 -6.07
N SER A 397 -49.62 4.02 -6.60
CA SER A 397 -48.35 4.48 -6.04
C SER A 397 -48.44 5.95 -5.68
N ASP A 398 -48.07 6.29 -4.46
CA ASP A 398 -48.07 7.65 -3.92
C ASP A 398 -46.62 8.06 -3.60
N VAL A 399 -46.16 9.16 -4.20
CA VAL A 399 -44.83 9.72 -3.99
C VAL A 399 -44.96 10.98 -3.16
N THR A 400 -44.27 11.04 -2.03
CA THR A 400 -44.29 12.18 -1.11
C THR A 400 -42.91 12.48 -0.60
N SER A 401 -42.59 13.75 -0.36
CA SER A 401 -41.29 14.18 0.18
C SER A 401 -41.48 15.11 1.36
N ALA A 402 -40.58 15.04 2.33
CA ALA A 402 -40.54 15.99 3.44
C ALA A 402 -39.11 16.25 3.91
N ALA A 403 -38.88 17.48 4.38
CA ALA A 403 -37.70 17.81 5.16
C ALA A 403 -37.94 17.39 6.62
N ILE A 404 -37.04 16.55 7.14
CA ILE A 404 -37.02 16.15 8.54
C ILE A 404 -36.08 17.09 9.30
N THR A 405 -36.65 17.77 10.28
CA THR A 405 -35.96 18.72 11.14
C THR A 405 -35.97 18.22 12.58
N GLU A 406 -35.26 18.91 13.48
CA GLU A 406 -35.30 18.58 14.90
C GLU A 406 -36.71 18.67 15.49
N SER A 407 -37.54 19.58 14.96
CA SER A 407 -38.93 19.82 15.39
C SER A 407 -39.96 18.97 14.65
N ASN A 408 -39.71 18.57 13.40
CA ASN A 408 -40.60 17.72 12.61
C ASN A 408 -39.92 16.40 12.24
N ARG A 409 -40.26 15.36 13.00
CA ARG A 409 -39.55 14.07 13.01
C ARG A 409 -40.26 12.96 12.23
N THR A 410 -41.46 13.24 11.74
CA THR A 410 -42.30 12.24 11.07
C THR A 410 -42.74 12.73 9.70
N HIS A 411 -42.81 11.79 8.76
CA HIS A 411 -43.39 12.01 7.45
C HIS A 411 -44.42 10.93 7.19
N THR A 412 -45.66 11.34 6.88
CA THR A 412 -46.77 10.40 6.67
C THR A 412 -47.30 10.55 5.25
N SER A 413 -47.35 9.43 4.54
CA SER A 413 -48.12 9.30 3.30
C SER A 413 -49.46 8.64 3.60
N VAL A 414 -50.53 9.08 2.93
CA VAL A 414 -51.90 8.57 3.10
C VAL A 414 -52.40 8.05 1.76
N ALA A 415 -52.97 6.85 1.72
CA ALA A 415 -53.33 6.18 0.46
C ALA A 415 -54.36 6.96 -0.35
N GLY A 416 -54.10 7.15 -1.64
CA GLY A 416 -54.99 7.84 -2.57
C GLY A 416 -56.38 7.20 -2.74
N GLY A 417 -56.50 5.87 -2.61
CA GLY A 417 -57.76 5.15 -2.78
C GLY A 417 -58.62 5.05 -1.51
N LEU A 418 -59.95 5.11 -1.65
CA LEU A 418 -60.89 4.69 -0.59
C LEU A 418 -60.69 3.19 -0.31
N TYR A 419 -60.56 2.86 0.98
CA TYR A 419 -60.25 1.55 1.58
C TYR A 419 -58.90 0.93 1.15
N GLY A 420 -57.99 1.71 0.58
CA GLY A 420 -56.64 1.26 0.24
C GLY A 420 -55.71 1.29 1.45
N ASN A 421 -55.02 0.19 1.73
CA ASN A 421 -53.87 0.15 2.63
C ASN A 421 -52.57 0.11 1.82
N TYR A 422 -51.49 0.65 2.39
CA TYR A 422 -50.16 0.52 1.82
C TYR A 422 -49.58 -0.87 2.12
N LYS A 423 -49.04 -1.49 1.07
CA LYS A 423 -48.37 -2.79 1.10
C LYS A 423 -46.86 -2.66 1.22
N SER A 424 -46.28 -1.70 0.51
CA SER A 424 -44.84 -1.47 0.53
C SER A 424 -44.52 0.01 0.55
N ALA A 425 -43.39 0.38 1.16
CA ALA A 425 -42.87 1.73 1.15
C ALA A 425 -41.35 1.71 0.94
N THR A 426 -40.88 2.49 -0.02
CA THR A 426 -39.47 2.78 -0.25
C THR A 426 -39.18 4.21 0.16
N VAL A 427 -38.27 4.41 1.10
CA VAL A 427 -37.84 5.72 1.59
C VAL A 427 -36.39 5.94 1.15
N PHE A 428 -36.18 6.97 0.33
CA PHE A 428 -34.86 7.51 0.02
C PHE A 428 -34.52 8.56 1.07
N ILE A 429 -33.37 8.39 1.70
CA ILE A 429 -32.88 9.21 2.80
C ILE A 429 -31.68 10.01 2.28
N PHE A 430 -31.86 11.32 2.25
CA PHE A 430 -30.82 12.28 1.89
C PHE A 430 -30.33 12.96 3.17
N PRO A 431 -29.19 12.55 3.74
CA PRO A 431 -28.63 13.20 4.91
C PRO A 431 -28.34 14.67 4.60
N ALA A 432 -28.67 15.57 5.52
CA ALA A 432 -28.26 16.96 5.39
C ALA A 432 -26.72 17.01 5.40
N SER A 433 -26.11 17.62 4.38
CA SER A 433 -24.70 17.95 4.44
C SER A 433 -24.52 18.90 5.62
N LYS A 434 -23.79 18.47 6.65
CA LYS A 434 -23.23 19.42 7.61
C LYS A 434 -22.23 20.27 6.82
N GLU A 435 -22.67 21.42 6.32
CA GLU A 435 -21.74 22.50 6.03
C GLU A 435 -21.06 22.83 7.36
N SER A 436 -19.80 22.42 7.47
CA SER A 436 -18.89 22.76 8.57
C SER A 436 -18.17 24.05 8.24
#